data_AF-A0A2V8QZW4-F1
#
_entry.id   AF-A0A2V8QZW4-F1
#
_cell.length_a   1.000
_cell.length_b   1.000
_cell.length_c   1.000
_cell.angle_alpha   90.00
_cell.angle_beta   90.00
_cell.angle_gamma   90.00
#
_symmetry.space_group_name_H-M   'P 1'
#
loop_
_entity.id
_entity.type
_entity.pdbx_description
1 polymer ?
#
loop_
_entity_poly.entity_id
_entity_poly.type
_entity_poly.pdbx_seq_one_letter_code
_entity_poly.pdbx_strand_id
1 'polypeptide(L)'
;SSVFIGERKGADMPDTVKAEEMSKGVLLSVDRRFARTSWIRFMAYIYNASPGPSAQPDVALQIQIFRDDQPVFTAPLKKVATDGLSDASRIPYAAELALASFPTGRYVLQLTAIDRAAKTTATQRTSFIVE
;
A
#
# COMPACT_ATOMS: atom_id res chain seq x y z
N SER A 1 -11.75 -0.98 0.68
CA SER A 1 -10.38 -1.47 0.93
C SER A 1 -10.02 -1.21 2.38
N SER A 2 -9.09 -1.98 2.94
CA SER A 2 -8.54 -1.77 4.30
C SER A 2 -7.04 -1.59 4.19
N VAL A 3 -6.43 -0.73 5.02
CA VAL A 3 -4.98 -0.44 5.01
C VAL A 3 -4.37 -0.59 6.40
N PHE A 4 -3.29 -1.33 6.48
CA PHE A 4 -2.46 -1.55 7.66
C PHE A 4 -1.05 -1.00 7.40
N ILE A 5 -0.42 -0.40 8.41
CA ILE A 5 0.94 0.16 8.31
C ILE A 5 1.82 -0.36 9.46
N GLY A 6 3.10 -0.56 9.17
CA GLY A 6 4.12 -1.02 10.11
C GLY A 6 5.51 -0.57 9.71
N GLU A 7 6.48 -0.71 10.60
CA GLU A 7 7.86 -0.24 10.39
C GLU A 7 8.81 -1.40 10.07
N ARG A 8 9.76 -1.16 9.16
CA ARG A 8 10.96 -2.00 9.02
C ARG A 8 12.22 -1.18 9.26
N LYS A 9 13.03 -1.59 10.25
CA LYS A 9 14.35 -1.01 10.57
C LYS A 9 15.44 -1.88 9.91
N GLY A 10 16.43 -1.27 9.24
CA GLY A 10 17.55 -2.00 8.61
C GLY A 10 17.33 -2.40 7.14
N ALA A 11 18.32 -3.02 6.49
CA ALA A 11 18.41 -3.16 5.03
C ALA A 11 18.23 -4.59 4.46
N ASP A 12 17.80 -5.57 5.26
CA ASP A 12 17.83 -6.98 4.82
C ASP A 12 16.42 -7.56 4.58
N MET A 13 16.02 -7.69 3.30
CA MET A 13 15.08 -8.71 2.80
C MET A 13 15.23 -8.84 1.27
N PRO A 14 15.20 -10.05 0.69
CA PRO A 14 15.30 -10.27 -0.76
C PRO A 14 14.11 -9.67 -1.53
N ASP A 15 14.36 -9.23 -2.77
CA ASP A 15 13.44 -8.49 -3.67
C ASP A 15 12.11 -9.21 -4.02
N THR A 16 11.92 -10.45 -3.58
CA THR A 16 10.79 -11.32 -3.95
C THR A 16 10.14 -11.99 -2.74
N VAL A 17 9.51 -11.21 -1.87
CA VAL A 17 8.60 -11.74 -0.85
C VAL A 17 7.16 -11.57 -1.34
N LYS A 18 6.38 -12.66 -1.39
CA LYS A 18 4.98 -12.61 -1.83
C LYS A 18 4.16 -11.77 -0.85
N ALA A 19 3.13 -11.06 -1.33
CA ALA A 19 2.27 -10.21 -0.50
C ALA A 19 1.63 -10.99 0.69
N GLU A 20 1.37 -12.28 0.49
CA GLU A 20 0.87 -13.20 1.52
C GLU A 20 1.89 -13.48 2.62
N GLU A 21 3.18 -13.51 2.30
CA GLU A 21 4.27 -13.68 3.27
C GLU A 21 4.59 -12.36 3.99
N MET A 22 4.50 -11.23 3.29
CA MET A 22 4.57 -9.90 3.90
C MET A 22 3.44 -9.68 4.93
N SER A 23 2.28 -10.33 4.76
CA SER A 23 1.16 -10.26 5.71
C SER A 23 1.48 -10.88 7.08
N LYS A 24 2.42 -11.83 7.16
CA LYS A 24 2.82 -12.50 8.40
C LYS A 24 3.81 -11.69 9.25
N GLY A 25 4.33 -10.58 8.71
CA GLY A 25 5.42 -9.80 9.32
C GLY A 25 5.16 -8.31 9.45
N VAL A 26 3.92 -7.82 9.31
CA VAL A 26 3.62 -6.42 9.65
C VAL A 26 3.45 -6.32 11.17
N LEU A 27 4.50 -5.87 11.87
CA LEU A 27 4.33 -5.32 13.21
C LEU A 27 3.54 -4.03 13.07
N LEU A 28 2.24 -4.09 13.40
CA LEU A 28 1.35 -2.93 13.32
C LEU A 28 1.91 -1.80 14.19
N SER A 29 2.29 -0.68 13.56
CA SER A 29 2.73 0.50 14.32
C SER A 29 1.50 1.20 14.88
N VAL A 30 1.24 1.00 16.17
CA VAL A 30 0.11 1.59 16.89
C VAL A 30 0.27 3.10 17.03
N ASP A 31 1.50 3.56 17.23
CA ASP A 31 1.89 4.96 17.36
C ASP A 31 2.05 5.69 16.02
N ARG A 32 2.24 4.94 14.92
CA ARG A 32 2.38 5.44 13.54
C ARG A 32 3.48 6.49 13.39
N ARG A 33 4.56 6.32 14.15
CA ARG A 33 5.78 7.14 14.08
C ARG A 33 6.90 6.29 13.51
N PHE A 34 7.67 6.86 12.59
CA PHE A 34 8.68 6.15 11.84
C PHE A 34 9.95 6.99 11.76
N ALA A 35 11.10 6.36 11.99
CA ALA A 35 12.38 7.04 11.86
C ALA A 35 12.66 7.41 10.39
N ARG A 36 13.31 8.55 10.14
CA ARG A 36 13.75 8.94 8.78
C ARG A 36 14.64 7.90 8.10
N THR A 37 15.38 7.11 8.87
CA THR A 37 16.26 6.06 8.36
C THR A 37 15.55 4.73 8.12
N SER A 38 14.24 4.65 8.38
CA SER A 38 13.45 3.42 8.25
C SER A 38 12.62 3.39 6.96
N TRP A 39 11.91 2.26 6.80
CA TRP A 39 10.95 2.04 5.74
C TRP A 39 9.57 1.91 6.35
N ILE A 40 8.58 2.59 5.75
CA ILE A 40 7.18 2.30 6.04
C ILE A 40 6.76 1.10 5.19
N ARG A 41 6.30 0.04 5.85
CA ARG A 41 5.64 -1.11 5.21
C ARG A 41 4.14 -0.92 5.34
N PHE A 42 3.41 -1.09 4.25
CA PHE A 42 1.97 -1.04 4.28
C PHE A 42 1.36 -2.19 3.49
N MET A 43 0.25 -2.68 4.01
CA MET A 43 -0.55 -3.74 3.41
C MET A 43 -1.97 -3.26 3.22
N ALA A 44 -2.54 -3.52 2.06
CA ALA A 44 -3.91 -3.23 1.74
C ALA A 44 -4.64 -4.47 1.28
N TYR A 45 -5.89 -4.61 1.70
CA TYR A 45 -6.82 -5.56 1.09
C TYR A 45 -7.83 -4.79 0.25
N ILE A 46 -7.96 -5.21 -1.01
CA ILE A 46 -8.94 -4.70 -1.96
C ILE A 46 -10.06 -5.72 -2.03
N TYR A 47 -11.29 -5.25 -1.83
CA TYR A 47 -12.47 -6.11 -1.72
C TYR A 47 -13.41 -5.87 -2.90
N ASN A 48 -14.16 -6.91 -3.27
CA ASN A 48 -15.30 -6.84 -4.19
C ASN A 48 -14.94 -6.24 -5.56
N ALA A 49 -13.73 -6.50 -6.06
CA ALA A 49 -13.36 -6.08 -7.41
C ALA A 49 -14.11 -6.93 -8.44
N SER A 50 -14.63 -6.28 -9.48
CA SER A 50 -15.39 -6.94 -10.54
C SER A 50 -14.44 -7.74 -11.45
N PRO A 51 -14.85 -8.94 -11.90
CA PRO A 51 -14.07 -9.70 -12.85
C PRO A 51 -13.98 -8.93 -14.18
N GLY A 52 -12.77 -8.86 -14.74
CA GLY A 52 -12.51 -8.33 -16.06
C GLY A 52 -12.71 -9.38 -17.17
N PRO A 53 -12.33 -9.06 -18.42
CA PRO A 53 -12.54 -9.93 -19.58
C PRO A 53 -11.87 -11.31 -19.48
N SER A 54 -10.80 -11.43 -18.70
CA SER A 54 -10.09 -12.70 -18.43
C SER A 54 -10.65 -13.47 -17.23
N ALA A 55 -11.84 -13.10 -16.74
CA ALA A 55 -12.45 -13.58 -15.48
C ALA A 55 -11.64 -13.28 -14.21
N GLN A 56 -10.52 -12.56 -14.30
CA GLN A 56 -9.78 -12.03 -13.16
C GLN A 56 -10.08 -10.55 -12.93
N PRO A 57 -10.05 -10.06 -11.68
CA PRO A 57 -10.20 -8.63 -11.41
C PRO A 57 -9.13 -7.76 -12.10
N ASP A 58 -9.53 -6.63 -12.70
CA ASP A 58 -8.59 -5.66 -13.27
C ASP A 58 -8.53 -4.41 -12.39
N VAL A 59 -7.62 -4.45 -11.42
CA VAL A 59 -7.43 -3.37 -10.45
C VAL A 59 -6.07 -2.71 -10.61
N ALA A 60 -6.06 -1.38 -10.65
CA ALA A 60 -4.85 -0.57 -10.53
C ALA A 60 -4.82 0.18 -9.19
N LEU A 61 -3.63 0.41 -8.66
CA LEU A 61 -3.42 1.12 -7.40
C LEU A 61 -2.61 2.39 -7.64
N GLN A 62 -3.18 3.52 -7.20
CA GLN A 62 -2.47 4.79 -7.10
C GLN A 62 -2.07 5.02 -5.64
N ILE A 63 -0.79 5.25 -5.41
CA ILE A 63 -0.23 5.56 -4.08
C ILE A 63 0.28 6.99 -4.10
N GLN A 64 -0.10 7.75 -3.08
CA GLN A 64 0.34 9.13 -2.88
C GLN A 64 0.64 9.38 -1.42
N ILE A 65 1.59 10.27 -1.15
CA ILE A 65 1.81 10.81 0.19
C ILE A 65 1.59 12.31 0.14
N PHE A 66 0.83 12.80 1.09
CA PHE A 66 0.51 14.20 1.26
C PHE A 66 1.19 14.77 2.50
N ARG A 67 1.60 16.03 2.40
CA ARG A 67 1.97 16.89 3.53
C ARG A 67 1.22 18.20 3.34
N ASP A 68 0.50 18.64 4.38
CA ASP A 68 -0.31 19.87 4.33
C ASP A 68 -1.24 19.91 3.09
N ASP A 69 -1.90 18.78 2.82
CA ASP A 69 -2.79 18.54 1.67
C ASP A 69 -2.15 18.65 0.27
N GLN A 70 -0.83 18.79 0.18
CA GLN A 70 -0.09 18.76 -1.08
C GLN A 70 0.58 17.39 -1.29
N PRO A 71 0.48 16.80 -2.50
CA PRO A 71 1.16 15.55 -2.81
C PRO A 71 2.67 15.78 -2.87
N VAL A 72 3.42 15.18 -1.94
CA VAL A 72 4.89 15.24 -1.87
C VAL A 72 5.55 14.00 -2.47
N PHE A 73 4.78 12.93 -2.69
CA PHE A 73 5.20 11.74 -3.39
C PHE A 73 4.02 11.13 -4.12
N THR A 74 4.25 10.66 -5.35
CA THR A 74 3.27 9.94 -6.16
C THR A 74 4.00 8.78 -6.83
N ALA A 75 3.60 7.55 -6.48
CA ALA A 75 4.14 6.37 -7.15
C ALA A 75 3.55 6.23 -8.56
N PRO A 76 4.25 5.58 -9.50
CA PRO A 76 3.65 5.15 -10.76
C PRO A 76 2.39 4.31 -10.51
N LEU A 77 1.37 4.49 -11.35
CA LEU A 77 0.15 3.69 -11.29
C LEU A 77 0.50 2.21 -11.52
N LYS A 78 0.19 1.35 -10.54
CA LYS A 78 0.60 -0.07 -10.56
C LYS A 78 -0.61 -0.97 -10.74
N LYS A 79 -0.57 -1.87 -11.73
CA LYS A 79 -1.54 -2.97 -11.83
C LYS A 79 -1.32 -3.95 -10.67
N VAL A 80 -2.38 -4.32 -9.98
CA VAL A 80 -2.31 -5.32 -8.90
C VAL A 80 -2.31 -6.71 -9.53
N ALA A 81 -1.35 -7.55 -9.14
CA ALA A 81 -1.29 -8.92 -9.61
C ALA A 81 -2.41 -9.74 -8.96
N THR A 82 -3.21 -10.41 -9.79
CA THR A 82 -4.34 -11.26 -9.36
C THR A 82 -4.16 -12.72 -9.74
N ASP A 83 -3.09 -13.03 -10.49
CA ASP A 83 -2.78 -14.38 -10.93
C ASP A 83 -2.48 -15.30 -9.74
N GLY A 84 -3.09 -16.48 -9.73
CA GLY A 84 -2.86 -17.49 -8.70
C GLY A 84 -3.52 -17.20 -7.35
N LEU A 85 -4.35 -16.15 -7.24
CA LEU A 85 -5.14 -15.91 -6.03
C LEU A 85 -6.19 -17.03 -5.84
N SER A 86 -6.18 -17.65 -4.66
CA SER A 86 -7.19 -18.63 -4.26
C SER A 86 -8.54 -17.98 -3.94
N ASP A 87 -8.53 -16.68 -3.58
CA ASP A 87 -9.72 -15.89 -3.27
C ASP A 87 -9.64 -14.50 -3.92
N ALA A 88 -10.29 -14.34 -5.07
CA ALA A 88 -10.35 -13.08 -5.81
C ALA A 88 -11.26 -12.02 -5.16
N SER A 89 -12.05 -12.38 -4.13
CA SER A 89 -12.87 -11.40 -3.41
C SER A 89 -12.05 -10.51 -2.47
N ARG A 90 -10.81 -10.92 -2.17
CA ARG A 90 -9.87 -10.25 -1.26
C ARG A 90 -8.47 -10.24 -1.86
N ILE A 91 -8.16 -9.21 -2.61
CA ILE A 91 -6.88 -9.06 -3.30
C ILE A 91 -5.88 -8.38 -2.35
N PRO A 92 -4.80 -9.07 -1.92
CA PRO A 92 -3.79 -8.46 -1.08
C PRO A 92 -2.81 -7.61 -1.91
N TYR A 93 -2.37 -6.51 -1.33
CA TYR A 93 -1.27 -5.71 -1.83
C TYR A 93 -0.36 -5.33 -0.68
N ALA A 94 0.95 -5.46 -0.87
CA ALA A 94 1.94 -4.98 0.09
C ALA A 94 3.04 -4.23 -0.64
N ALA A 95 3.54 -3.17 0.00
CA ALA A 95 4.68 -2.41 -0.49
C ALA A 95 5.42 -1.76 0.66
N GLU A 96 6.63 -1.30 0.36
CA GLU A 96 7.45 -0.51 1.26
C GLU A 96 7.86 0.79 0.60
N LEU A 97 8.10 1.81 1.42
CA LEU A 97 8.66 3.08 0.98
C LEU A 97 9.75 3.54 1.96
N ALA A 98 10.91 3.87 1.41
CA ALA A 98 12.01 4.47 2.18
C ALA A 98 11.65 5.90 2.61
N LEU A 99 11.90 6.23 3.89
CA LEU A 99 11.57 7.54 4.44
C LEU A 99 12.73 8.55 4.41
N ALA A 100 13.91 8.15 3.91
CA ALA A 100 15.14 8.96 3.95
C ALA A 100 14.98 10.35 3.29
N SER A 101 14.20 10.43 2.21
CA SER A 101 13.92 11.66 1.47
C SER A 101 12.79 12.50 2.06
N PHE A 102 12.06 12.00 3.05
CA PHE A 102 10.98 12.73 3.72
C PHE A 102 11.56 13.53 4.89
N PRO A 103 11.35 14.86 4.93
CA PRO A 103 11.64 15.63 6.13
C PRO A 103 10.84 15.12 7.34
N THR A 104 11.24 15.51 8.54
CA THR A 104 10.41 15.24 9.73
C THR A 104 9.08 15.98 9.62
N GLY A 105 8.01 15.37 10.12
CA GLY A 105 6.68 15.97 10.08
C GLY A 105 5.53 14.98 10.02
N ARG A 106 4.31 15.51 9.83
CA ARG A 106 3.08 14.76 9.68
C ARG A 106 2.77 14.54 8.20
N TYR A 107 2.34 13.34 7.88
CA TYR A 107 2.05 12.92 6.51
C TYR A 107 0.76 12.12 6.46
N VAL A 108 0.17 12.05 5.27
CA VAL A 108 -0.97 11.17 4.96
C VAL A 108 -0.59 10.27 3.80
N LEU A 109 -0.60 8.96 4.03
CA LEU A 109 -0.57 7.95 2.98
C LEU A 109 -1.98 7.77 2.42
N GLN A 110 -2.13 7.95 1.11
CA GLN A 110 -3.37 7.68 0.38
C GLN A 110 -3.17 6.52 -0.58
N LEU A 111 -4.07 5.54 -0.51
CA LEU A 111 -4.18 4.46 -1.47
C LEU A 111 -5.53 4.57 -2.17
N THR A 112 -5.52 4.68 -3.50
CA THR A 112 -6.70 4.66 -4.33
C THR A 112 -6.67 3.43 -5.21
N ALA A 113 -7.56 2.49 -4.95
CA ALA A 113 -7.81 1.35 -5.83
C ALA A 113 -8.80 1.76 -6.93
N ILE A 114 -8.46 1.41 -8.16
CA ILE A 114 -9.23 1.70 -9.37
C ILE A 114 -9.63 0.38 -9.99
N ASP A 115 -10.91 0.03 -9.90
CA ASP A 115 -11.49 -1.11 -10.60
C ASP A 115 -11.82 -0.68 -12.03
N ARG A 116 -11.03 -1.14 -12.99
CA ARG A 116 -11.15 -0.76 -14.40
C ARG A 116 -12.30 -1.47 -15.09
N ALA A 117 -12.69 -2.66 -14.60
CA ALA A 117 -13.82 -3.40 -15.12
C ALA A 117 -15.14 -2.75 -14.71
N ALA A 118 -15.28 -2.40 -13.42
CA ALA A 118 -16.46 -1.74 -12.87
C ALA A 118 -16.50 -0.23 -13.12
N LYS A 119 -15.36 0.37 -13.50
CA LYS A 119 -15.17 1.83 -13.58
C LYS A 119 -15.45 2.55 -12.25
N THR A 120 -15.06 1.93 -11.14
CA THR A 120 -15.24 2.49 -9.80
C THR A 120 -13.89 2.68 -9.12
N THR A 121 -13.87 3.50 -8.06
CA THR A 121 -12.68 3.68 -7.23
C THR A 121 -13.01 3.58 -5.76
N ALA A 122 -12.02 3.19 -4.96
CA ALA A 122 -12.08 3.20 -3.51
C ALA A 122 -10.79 3.80 -2.95
N THR A 123 -10.91 4.81 -2.09
CA THR A 123 -9.78 5.49 -1.48
C THR A 123 -9.71 5.22 0.02
N GLN A 124 -8.50 5.02 0.52
CA GLN A 124 -8.18 4.92 1.94
C GLN A 124 -7.04 5.87 2.27
N ARG A 125 -7.10 6.46 3.47
CA ARG A 125 -6.11 7.40 3.97
C ARG A 125 -5.66 6.98 5.36
N THR A 126 -4.36 7.07 5.62
CA THR A 126 -3.79 6.83 6.95
C THR A 126 -2.72 7.88 7.24
N SER A 127 -2.82 8.52 8.40
CA SER A 127 -1.83 9.48 8.87
C SER A 127 -0.64 8.77 9.52
N PHE A 128 0.56 9.33 9.34
CA PHE A 128 1.78 8.89 10.01
C PHE A 128 2.72 10.08 10.29
N ILE A 129 3.72 9.86 11.14
CA ILE A 129 4.73 10.85 11.51
C ILE A 129 6.10 10.30 11.13
N VAL A 130 6.93 11.17 10.54
CA VAL A 130 8.35 10.92 10.31
C VAL A 130 9.16 11.71 11.33
N GLU A 131 10.09 11.05 12.02
CA GLU A 131 10.98 11.63 13.05
C GLU A 131 12.47 11.39 12.81
#